data_AF-A0A939ITR2-F1
#
_entry.id   AF-A0A939ITR2-F1
#
_cell.length_a   1.000
_cell.length_b   1.000
_cell.length_c   1.000
_cell.angle_alpha   90.00
_cell.angle_beta   90.00
_cell.angle_gamma   90.00
#
_symmetry.space_group_name_H-M   'P 1'
#
loop_
_entity.id
_entity.type
_entity.pdbx_description
1 polymer ?
#
loop_
_entity_poly.entity_id
_entity_poly.type
_entity_poly.pdbx_seq_one_letter_code
_entity_poly.pdbx_strand_id
1 'polypeptide(L)'
;NIQLGNTAEHLAGLFYIQEASSMLPPVALLEDLDPPDRVLDMAAAPGSKTTQISALMSNQGLLVANELSSSRLKVLSATIQRLGAANVAMSHFDGEVFG
;
A
#
# COMPACT_ATOMS: atom_id res chain seq x y z
N ASN A 1 6.48 -20.89 19.34
CA ASN A 1 5.70 -20.14 18.31
C ASN A 1 6.10 -18.67 18.37
N ILE A 2 6.71 -18.17 17.30
CA ILE A 2 7.05 -16.74 17.18
C ILE A 2 5.81 -16.00 16.70
N GLN A 3 5.46 -14.90 17.37
CA GLN A 3 4.38 -14.01 16.93
C GLN A 3 4.95 -13.04 15.88
N LEU A 4 4.76 -13.34 14.60
CA LEU A 4 5.34 -12.58 13.49
C LEU A 4 5.04 -11.07 13.56
N GLY A 5 3.84 -10.68 14.00
CA GLY A 5 3.46 -9.28 14.14
C GLY A 5 4.20 -8.50 15.24
N ASN A 6 4.87 -9.20 16.15
CA ASN A 6 5.55 -8.63 17.31
C ASN A 6 7.08 -8.75 17.23
N THR A 7 7.63 -9.15 16.08
CA THR A 7 9.09 -9.19 15.91
C THR A 7 9.65 -7.80 15.63
N ALA A 8 10.93 -7.58 15.95
CA ALA A 8 11.59 -6.30 15.74
C ALA A 8 11.58 -5.90 14.25
N GLU A 9 11.73 -6.86 13.35
CA GLU A 9 11.73 -6.66 11.90
C GLU A 9 10.37 -6.23 11.38
N HIS A 10 9.27 -6.80 11.91
CA HIS A 10 7.92 -6.37 11.56
C HIS A 10 7.64 -4.94 12.05
N LEU A 11 8.04 -4.63 13.28
CA LEU A 11 7.88 -3.30 13.88
C LEU A 11 8.72 -2.24 13.16
N ALA A 12 9.93 -2.61 12.71
CA ALA A 12 10.80 -1.78 11.89
C ALA A 12 10.36 -1.69 10.41
N GLY A 13 9.29 -2.38 10.02
CA GLY A 13 8.73 -2.31 8.67
C GLY A 13 9.54 -3.06 7.61
N LEU A 14 10.41 -3.98 8.00
CA LEU A 14 11.26 -4.74 7.08
C LEU A 14 10.46 -5.78 6.27
N PHE A 15 9.27 -6.15 6.74
CA PHE A 15 8.35 -7.00 6.00
C PHE A 15 6.88 -6.72 6.35
N TYR A 16 5.99 -7.24 5.52
CA TYR A 16 4.55 -7.23 5.74
C TYR A 16 3.99 -8.65 5.65
N ILE A 17 3.03 -8.97 6.51
CA ILE A 17 2.35 -10.28 6.51
C ILE A 17 1.21 -10.21 5.48
N GLN A 18 1.40 -10.84 4.32
CA GLN A 18 0.48 -10.77 3.19
C GLN A 18 0.20 -12.17 2.64
N GLU A 19 -1.05 -12.37 2.19
CA GLU A 19 -1.45 -13.55 1.43
C GLU A 19 -0.95 -13.48 -0.01
N ALA A 20 -0.51 -14.60 -0.57
CA ALA A 20 0.01 -14.67 -1.94
C ALA A 20 -0.97 -14.14 -3.00
N SER A 21 -2.27 -14.35 -2.80
CA SER A 21 -3.33 -13.83 -3.68
C SER A 21 -3.37 -12.30 -3.76
N SER A 22 -2.92 -11.60 -2.71
CA SER A 22 -2.84 -10.15 -2.69
C SER A 22 -1.56 -9.62 -3.33
N MET A 23 -0.55 -10.47 -3.56
CA MET A 23 0.75 -10.06 -4.12
C MET A 23 0.76 -10.01 -5.63
N LEU A 24 -0.05 -10.84 -6.29
CA LEU A 24 -0.07 -10.96 -7.74
C LEU A 24 -0.58 -9.69 -8.47
N PRO A 25 -1.67 -9.02 -8.03
CA PRO A 25 -2.18 -7.86 -8.77
C PRO A 25 -1.20 -6.69 -8.90
N PRO A 26 -0.47 -6.26 -7.84
CA PRO A 26 0.57 -5.23 -7.99
C PRO A 26 1.69 -5.58 -8.97
N VAL A 27 2.12 -6.85 -8.99
CA VAL A 27 3.17 -7.31 -9.91
C VAL A 27 2.66 -7.26 -11.35
N ALA A 28 1.49 -7.84 -11.61
CA ALA A 28 0.90 -7.86 -12.95
C ALA A 28 0.56 -6.44 -13.46
N LEU A 29 0.15 -5.53 -12.57
CA LEU A 29 -0.14 -4.14 -12.93
C LEU A 29 1.10 -3.38 -13.41
N LEU A 30 2.28 -3.70 -12.87
CA LEU A 30 3.52 -2.95 -13.10
C LEU A 30 4.54 -3.69 -13.97
N GLU A 31 4.26 -4.93 -14.39
CA GLU A 31 5.21 -5.81 -15.10
C GLU A 31 5.81 -5.17 -16.36
N ASP A 32 5.00 -4.43 -17.12
CA ASP A 32 5.38 -3.76 -18.37
C ASP A 32 5.55 -2.24 -18.23
N LEU A 33 5.57 -1.71 -17.00
CA LEU A 33 5.70 -0.28 -16.73
C LEU A 33 7.11 0.03 -16.23
N ASP A 34 7.86 0.83 -16.99
CA ASP A 34 9.06 1.51 -16.48
C ASP A 34 8.56 2.62 -15.52
N PRO A 35 9.04 2.65 -14.26
CA PRO A 35 8.18 2.79 -13.09
C PRO A 35 7.18 3.93 -13.25
N PRO A 36 5.87 3.67 -13.04
CA PRO A 36 4.85 4.65 -13.37
C PRO A 36 5.01 5.91 -12.54
N ASP A 37 4.88 7.07 -13.18
CA ASP A 37 4.91 8.36 -12.49
C ASP A 37 3.73 8.53 -11.52
N ARG A 38 2.59 7.89 -11.81
CA ARG A 38 1.34 8.01 -11.06
C ARG A 38 0.54 6.72 -11.02
N VAL A 39 0.07 6.33 -9.83
CA VAL A 39 -0.78 5.15 -9.62
C VAL A 39 -1.93 5.50 -8.67
N LEU A 40 -3.10 4.89 -8.85
CA LEU A 40 -4.24 4.98 -7.95
C LEU A 40 -4.59 3.58 -7.41
N ASP A 41 -4.57 3.43 -6.09
CA ASP A 41 -5.17 2.32 -5.37
C ASP A 41 -6.53 2.76 -4.82
N MET A 42 -7.61 2.32 -5.46
CA MET A 42 -8.97 2.82 -5.19
C MET A 42 -9.53 2.39 -3.82
N ALA A 43 -9.10 1.23 -3.32
CA ALA A 43 -9.61 0.60 -2.11
C ALA A 43 -8.44 0.06 -1.28
N ALA A 44 -7.68 1.01 -0.75
CA ALA A 44 -6.32 0.79 -0.29
C ALA A 44 -6.21 0.09 1.07
N ALA A 45 -7.16 0.27 2.01
CA ALA A 45 -6.98 -0.33 3.33
C ALA A 45 -7.07 -1.87 3.25
N PRO A 46 -6.31 -2.61 4.09
CA PRO A 46 -5.44 -2.14 5.17
C PRO A 46 -4.03 -1.66 4.72
N GLY A 47 -3.74 -1.61 3.42
CA GLY A 47 -2.52 -1.01 2.87
C GLY A 47 -1.54 -2.00 2.23
N SER A 48 -1.81 -3.31 2.24
CA SER A 48 -0.85 -4.33 1.77
C SER A 48 -0.42 -4.14 0.31
N LYS A 49 -1.40 -3.95 -0.59
CA LYS A 49 -1.14 -3.71 -2.02
C LYS A 49 -0.52 -2.33 -2.23
N THR A 50 -1.06 -1.31 -1.59
CA THR A 50 -0.54 0.06 -1.63
C THR A 50 0.96 0.11 -1.33
N THR A 51 1.40 -0.52 -0.24
CA THR A 51 2.82 -0.50 0.13
C THR A 51 3.69 -1.37 -0.77
N GLN A 52 3.13 -2.46 -1.33
CA GLN A 52 3.83 -3.25 -2.35
C GLN A 52 4.01 -2.46 -3.64
N ILE A 53 3.00 -1.73 -4.09
CA ILE A 53 3.07 -0.82 -5.25
C ILE A 53 4.11 0.27 -5.01
N SER A 54 4.08 0.92 -3.84
CA SER A 54 5.08 1.92 -3.45
C SER A 54 6.51 1.38 -3.49
N ALA A 55 6.72 0.14 -3.01
CA ALA A 55 8.02 -0.53 -3.07
C ALA A 55 8.45 -0.83 -4.52
N LEU A 56 7.54 -1.31 -5.38
CA LEU A 56 7.80 -1.55 -6.81
C LEU A 56 8.10 -0.23 -7.56
N MET A 57 7.46 0.87 -7.17
CA MET A 57 7.76 2.22 -7.65
C MET A 57 9.07 2.80 -7.07
N SER A 58 9.81 2.03 -6.25
CA SER A 58 11.04 2.48 -5.58
C SER A 58 10.85 3.78 -4.78
N ASN A 59 9.67 3.97 -4.18
CA ASN A 59 9.29 5.22 -3.48
C ASN A 59 9.37 6.49 -4.36
N GLN A 60 9.23 6.37 -5.68
CA GLN A 60 9.21 7.50 -6.63
C GLN A 60 7.82 7.74 -7.20
N GLY A 61 7.61 8.91 -7.81
CA GLY A 61 6.32 9.30 -8.39
C GLY A 61 5.25 9.58 -7.33
N LEU A 62 3.99 9.36 -7.69
CA LEU A 62 2.83 9.57 -6.81
C LEU A 62 1.93 8.33 -6.79
N LEU A 63 1.69 7.77 -5.61
CA LEU A 63 0.65 6.77 -5.38
C LEU A 63 -0.49 7.39 -4.56
N VAL A 64 -1.70 7.43 -5.12
CA VAL A 64 -2.90 7.82 -4.36
C VAL A 64 -3.53 6.56 -3.75
N ALA A 65 -3.69 6.56 -2.44
CA ALA A 65 -4.33 5.49 -1.68
C ALA A 65 -5.70 5.97 -1.19
N ASN A 66 -6.75 5.60 -1.92
CA ASN A 66 -8.12 5.93 -1.57
C ASN A 66 -8.74 4.86 -0.67
N GLU A 67 -9.50 5.26 0.33
CA GLU A 67 -10.31 4.34 1.13
C GLU A 67 -11.61 5.05 1.50
N LEU A 68 -12.75 4.40 1.30
CA LEU A 68 -14.07 4.96 1.63
C LEU A 68 -14.40 4.84 3.12
N SER A 69 -13.87 3.81 3.79
CA SER A 69 -14.17 3.58 5.20
C SER A 69 -13.30 4.42 6.12
N SER A 70 -13.90 5.39 6.80
CA SER A 70 -13.21 6.27 7.75
C SER A 70 -12.54 5.49 8.91
N SER A 71 -13.12 4.37 9.33
CA SER A 71 -12.55 3.52 10.38
C SER A 71 -11.27 2.79 9.93
N ARG A 72 -11.11 2.56 8.62
CA ARG A 72 -9.97 1.83 8.04
C ARG A 72 -8.82 2.75 7.64
N LEU A 73 -9.05 4.06 7.49
CA LEU A 73 -8.02 5.06 7.22
C LEU A 73 -6.87 5.04 8.25
N LYS A 74 -7.20 4.86 9.53
CA LYS A 74 -6.17 4.81 10.60
C LYS A 74 -5.22 3.63 10.41
N VAL A 75 -5.76 2.47 10.04
CA VAL A 75 -4.96 1.27 9.78
C VAL A 75 -4.10 1.46 8.53
N LEU A 76 -4.67 2.00 7.46
CA LEU A 76 -3.94 2.33 6.24
C LEU A 76 -2.77 3.29 6.52
N SER A 77 -3.02 4.38 7.25
CA SER A 77 -1.99 5.35 7.65
C SER A 77 -0.88 4.70 8.47
N ALA A 78 -1.23 3.82 9.42
CA ALA A 78 -0.24 3.12 10.25
C ALA A 78 0.62 2.16 9.41
N THR A 79 0.02 1.45 8.45
CA THR A 79 0.75 0.56 7.51
C THR A 79 1.71 1.35 6.63
N ILE A 80 1.25 2.45 6.02
CA ILE A 80 2.07 3.32 5.16
C ILE A 80 3.27 3.87 5.92
N GLN A 81 3.03 4.41 7.12
CA GLN A 81 4.09 4.97 7.97
C GLN A 81 5.09 3.91 8.41
N ARG A 82 4.61 2.74 8.88
CA ARG A 82 5.49 1.67 9.36
C ARG A 82 6.40 1.13 8.26
N LEU A 83 5.88 0.99 7.03
CA LEU A 83 6.64 0.47 5.90
C LEU A 83 7.46 1.54 5.15
N GLY A 84 7.39 2.81 5.56
CA GLY A 84 8.16 3.88 4.93
C GLY A 84 7.75 4.16 3.47
N ALA A 85 6.48 3.96 3.13
CA ALA A 85 5.94 4.27 1.80
C ALA A 85 5.74 5.79 1.66
N ALA A 86 6.78 6.50 1.22
CA ALA A 86 6.89 7.95 1.26
C ALA A 86 6.23 8.67 0.09
N ASN A 87 6.00 7.97 -1.02
CA ASN A 87 5.35 8.51 -2.23
C ASN A 87 3.81 8.40 -2.21
N VAL A 88 3.21 8.17 -1.04
CA VAL A 88 1.77 7.89 -0.91
C VAL A 88 0.98 9.09 -0.40
N ALA A 89 -0.03 9.52 -1.17
CA ALA A 89 -1.05 10.47 -0.74
C ALA A 89 -2.34 9.72 -0.39
N MET A 90 -2.91 9.98 0.79
CA MET A 90 -4.18 9.35 1.19
C MET A 90 -5.38 10.22 0.81
N SER A 91 -6.46 9.58 0.36
CA SER A 91 -7.75 10.23 0.11
C SER A 91 -8.90 9.45 0.73
N HIS A 92 -10.02 10.13 0.97
CA HIS A 92 -11.24 9.58 1.54
C HIS A 92 -12.43 10.03 0.70
N PHE A 93 -12.64 9.34 -0.43
CA PHE A 93 -13.72 9.62 -1.36
C PHE A 93 -14.43 8.33 -1.77
N ASP A 94 -15.67 8.50 -2.24
CA ASP A 94 -16.29 7.49 -3.09
C ASP A 94 -15.43 7.31 -4.35
N GLY A 95 -15.20 6.06 -4.74
CA GLY A 95 -14.36 5.74 -5.89
C GLY A 95 -14.90 6.29 -7.21
N GLU A 96 -16.23 6.47 -7.30
CA GLU A 96 -16.90 7.08 -8.46
C GLU A 96 -16.41 8.52 -8.75
N VAL A 97 -15.87 9.22 -7.75
CA VAL A 97 -15.33 10.58 -7.93
C VAL A 97 -14.12 10.60 -8.88
N PHE A 98 -13.43 9.48 -9.04
CA PHE A 98 -12.22 9.37 -9.86
C PHE A 98 -12.49 8.99 -11.33
N GLY A 99 -13.71 8.56 -11.70
CA GLY A 99 -14.07 8.19 -13.08
C GLY A 99 -15.17 7.14 -13.19
#